data_AF-A0A1Z4KTU3-F1
#
_entry.id   AF-A0A1Z4KTU3-F1
#
_cell.length_a   1.000
_cell.length_b   1.000
_cell.length_c   1.000
_cell.angle_alpha   90.00
_cell.angle_beta   90.00
_cell.angle_gamma   90.00
#
_symmetry.space_group_name_H-M   'P 1'
#
loop_
_entity.id
_entity.type
_entity.pdbx_description
1 polymer ?
#
loop_
_entity_poly.entity_id
_entity_poly.type
_entity_poly.pdbx_seq_one_letter_code
_entity_poly.pdbx_strand_id
1 'polypeptide(L)'
;MDWLPTIDLSHLWDLVIAQTPTPTTTPSPVVNPAKNINDIELLKSQLEFLKATNGQLGESFNRFVAAMQFTLVVFAFLGGFLAFAIGKNLDDAKKLASQLINREVENKITDLVQSEVESVKRSLQRERVIGSTVVDYYLPSDDTTEPDDCKLLRTRGFAKVRFCNQKRKPKKPLGDVLVLDLINSKLLEGQDFIGLSDKEAENKREEKVKIQIDAILPLMEKTTVLVIYVKGRFREIDNLAARVDYYYVPVNAPISLMGIVADSAYVAYGEKQ
;
A
#
# COMPACT_ATOMS: atom_id res chain seq x y z
N MET A 1 12.51 8.41 36.86
CA MET A 1 11.81 9.48 36.11
C MET A 1 12.52 9.68 34.79
N ASP A 2 11.79 10.17 33.81
CA ASP A 2 12.22 10.60 32.46
C ASP A 2 12.56 9.51 31.44
N TRP A 3 11.52 9.01 30.77
CA TRP A 3 11.62 8.19 29.55
C TRP A 3 10.49 8.55 28.59
N LEU A 4 10.58 9.75 28.01
CA LEU A 4 9.97 10.06 26.73
C LEU A 4 11.08 10.53 25.79
N PRO A 5 11.31 9.86 24.65
CA PRO A 5 12.14 10.44 23.62
C PRO A 5 11.36 11.61 23.00
N THR A 6 12.01 12.77 22.96
CA THR A 6 11.60 13.92 22.15
C THR A 6 11.45 13.48 20.71
N ILE A 7 10.21 13.40 20.24
CA ILE A 7 9.89 13.20 18.82
C ILE A 7 10.25 14.50 18.11
N ASP A 8 11.28 14.45 17.27
CA ASP A 8 11.64 15.55 16.38
C ASP A 8 10.63 15.63 15.23
N LEU A 9 9.74 16.62 15.30
CA LEU A 9 8.68 16.87 14.34
C LEU A 9 9.17 17.59 13.07
N SER A 10 10.47 17.91 12.96
CA SER A 10 11.02 18.58 11.78
C SER A 10 11.05 17.69 10.53
N HIS A 11 11.10 16.36 10.70
CA HIS A 11 11.12 15.40 9.59
C HIS A 11 9.75 15.07 8.98
N LEU A 12 8.65 15.49 9.61
CA LEU A 12 7.31 15.30 9.02
C LEU A 12 7.09 16.18 7.78
N TRP A 13 7.84 17.27 7.64
CA TRP A 13 7.77 18.15 6.47
C TRP A 13 8.45 17.56 5.22
N ASP A 14 9.48 16.74 5.39
CA ASP A 14 10.19 16.10 4.27
C ASP A 14 9.34 15.04 3.55
N LEU A 15 8.38 14.44 4.26
CA LEU A 15 7.43 13.47 3.71
C LEU A 15 6.34 14.09 2.83
N VAL A 16 6.14 15.41 2.89
CA VAL A 16 5.03 16.10 2.19
C VAL A 16 5.47 16.72 0.86
N ILE A 17 6.78 16.86 0.57
CA ILE A 17 7.26 17.52 -0.66
C ILE A 17 7.64 16.52 -1.77
N ALA A 18 7.73 15.22 -1.49
CA ALA A 18 8.22 14.23 -2.45
C ALA A 18 7.14 13.58 -3.34
N GLN A 19 6.21 14.35 -3.94
CA GLN A 19 5.40 13.87 -5.07
C GLN A 19 5.09 15.00 -6.07
N THR A 20 6.08 15.33 -6.90
CA THR A 20 5.82 15.92 -8.22
C THR A 20 6.54 15.06 -9.27
N PRO A 21 5.86 14.57 -10.32
CA PRO A 21 6.55 13.86 -11.39
C PRO A 21 7.34 14.86 -12.24
N THR A 22 8.67 14.71 -12.25
CA THR A 22 9.57 15.40 -13.19
C THR A 22 9.35 14.85 -14.60
N PRO A 23 9.04 15.67 -15.62
CA PRO A 23 8.92 15.18 -16.99
C PRO A 23 10.31 14.95 -17.59
N THR A 24 10.66 13.68 -17.83
CA THR A 24 11.82 13.29 -18.64
C THR A 24 11.51 13.50 -20.11
N THR A 25 12.32 14.33 -20.78
CA THR A 25 12.29 14.59 -22.22
C THR A 25 12.97 13.44 -22.99
N THR A 26 12.28 12.87 -23.97
CA THR A 26 12.83 11.90 -24.94
C THR A 26 12.45 12.36 -26.36
N PRO A 27 13.34 12.23 -27.37
CA PRO A 27 13.32 13.08 -28.56
C PRO A 27 12.35 12.61 -29.66
N SER A 28 11.93 13.56 -30.49
CA SER A 28 10.98 13.43 -31.60
C SER A 28 11.44 12.49 -32.73
N PRO A 29 10.49 11.81 -33.41
CA PRO A 29 10.65 11.45 -34.81
C PRO A 29 9.64 12.18 -35.71
N VAL A 30 10.20 12.89 -36.68
CA VAL A 30 9.79 13.13 -38.08
C VAL A 30 8.31 12.93 -38.45
N VAL A 31 7.71 14.03 -38.92
CA VAL A 31 6.34 14.22 -39.42
C VAL A 31 6.12 13.52 -40.77
N ASN A 32 5.02 12.77 -40.90
CA ASN A 32 4.45 12.32 -42.18
C ASN A 32 2.97 12.78 -42.26
N PRO A 33 2.53 13.56 -43.27
CA PRO A 33 1.29 14.35 -43.20
C PRO A 33 0.06 13.63 -43.78
N ALA A 34 -0.37 12.52 -43.18
CA ALA A 34 -1.58 11.81 -43.64
C ALA A 34 -2.49 11.24 -42.53
N LYS A 35 -2.29 11.63 -41.25
CA LYS A 35 -3.00 11.00 -40.11
C LYS A 35 -3.72 11.99 -39.17
N ASN A 36 -4.02 13.19 -39.65
CA ASN A 36 -4.39 14.32 -38.79
C ASN A 36 -5.80 14.32 -38.17
N ILE A 37 -6.70 13.37 -38.49
CA ILE A 37 -8.07 13.44 -37.94
C ILE A 37 -8.19 12.67 -36.61
N ASN A 38 -7.58 11.47 -36.51
CA ASN A 38 -7.64 10.66 -35.29
C ASN A 38 -6.74 11.22 -34.17
N ASP A 39 -5.64 11.87 -34.53
CA ASP A 39 -4.73 12.50 -33.55
C ASP A 39 -5.37 13.73 -32.89
N ILE A 40 -6.27 14.44 -33.58
CA ILE A 40 -7.01 15.58 -33.02
C ILE A 40 -8.03 15.12 -31.97
N GLU A 41 -8.74 14.02 -32.20
CA GLU A 41 -9.67 13.47 -31.20
C GLU A 41 -8.94 12.90 -29.98
N LEU A 42 -7.79 12.25 -30.20
CA LEU A 42 -6.92 11.77 -29.12
C LEU A 42 -6.37 12.93 -28.28
N LEU A 43 -5.88 13.99 -28.93
CA LEU A 43 -5.39 15.20 -28.26
C LEU A 43 -6.52 15.89 -27.48
N LYS A 44 -7.74 15.92 -28.03
CA LYS A 44 -8.90 16.49 -27.34
C LYS A 44 -9.30 15.68 -26.10
N SER A 45 -9.29 14.36 -26.21
CA SER A 45 -9.54 13.44 -25.09
C SER A 45 -8.46 13.57 -24.00
N GLN A 46 -7.19 13.68 -24.37
CA GLN A 46 -6.10 13.92 -23.42
C GLN A 46 -6.17 15.31 -22.76
N LEU A 47 -6.62 16.33 -23.50
CA LEU A 47 -6.78 17.68 -22.98
C LEU A 47 -8.00 17.78 -22.05
N GLU A 48 -9.08 17.06 -22.35
CA GLU A 48 -10.23 16.91 -21.45
C GLU A 48 -9.87 16.11 -20.20
N PHE A 49 -9.06 15.06 -20.33
CA PHE A 49 -8.54 14.30 -19.18
C PHE A 49 -7.66 15.18 -18.29
N LEU A 50 -6.69 15.91 -18.86
CA LEU A 50 -5.83 16.84 -18.10
C LEU A 50 -6.65 17.98 -17.47
N LYS A 51 -7.70 18.46 -18.13
CA LYS A 51 -8.63 19.45 -17.57
C LYS A 51 -9.46 18.87 -16.42
N ALA A 52 -9.91 17.63 -16.53
CA ALA A 52 -10.63 16.91 -15.47
C ALA A 52 -9.71 16.62 -14.28
N THR A 53 -8.46 16.19 -14.51
CA THR A 53 -7.46 15.97 -13.46
C THR A 53 -7.06 17.27 -12.76
N ASN A 54 -6.92 18.39 -13.50
CA ASN A 54 -6.72 19.72 -12.90
C ASN A 54 -7.96 20.17 -12.09
N GLY A 55 -9.17 19.84 -12.54
CA GLY A 55 -10.40 20.10 -11.79
C GLY A 55 -10.46 19.31 -10.48
N GLN A 56 -10.09 18.04 -10.51
CA GLN A 56 -10.04 17.15 -9.35
C GLN A 56 -8.93 17.55 -8.36
N LEU A 57 -7.80 18.06 -8.87
CA LEU A 57 -6.74 18.64 -8.06
C LEU A 57 -7.19 19.96 -7.42
N GLY A 58 -7.94 20.79 -8.15
CA GLY A 58 -8.57 22.00 -7.62
C GLY A 58 -9.60 21.70 -6.53
N GLU A 59 -10.38 20.62 -6.67
CA GLU A 59 -11.35 20.20 -5.66
C GLU A 59 -10.65 19.66 -4.40
N SER A 60 -9.60 18.85 -4.56
CA SER A 60 -8.77 18.36 -3.45
C SER A 60 -8.01 19.50 -2.76
N PHE A 61 -7.48 20.47 -3.51
CA PHE A 61 -6.83 21.67 -2.96
C PHE A 61 -7.84 22.56 -2.24
N ASN A 62 -9.05 22.75 -2.79
CA ASN A 62 -10.12 23.48 -2.12
C ASN A 62 -10.58 22.78 -0.83
N ARG A 63 -10.64 21.45 -0.80
CA ARG A 63 -10.92 20.68 0.43
C ARG A 63 -9.80 20.81 1.45
N PHE A 64 -8.54 20.78 1.01
CA PHE A 64 -7.38 20.98 1.88
C PHE A 64 -7.32 22.42 2.42
N VAL A 65 -7.54 23.43 1.58
CA VAL A 65 -7.64 24.84 1.97
C VAL A 65 -8.82 25.06 2.90
N ALA A 66 -9.97 24.43 2.65
CA ALA A 66 -11.11 24.48 3.55
C ALA A 66 -10.81 23.83 4.91
N ALA A 67 -10.08 22.70 4.94
CA ALA A 67 -9.65 22.05 6.17
C ALA A 67 -8.64 22.92 6.95
N MET A 68 -7.66 23.50 6.27
CA MET A 68 -6.70 24.46 6.83
C MET A 68 -7.39 25.73 7.34
N GLN A 69 -8.35 26.29 6.59
CA GLN A 69 -9.16 27.42 7.02
C GLN A 69 -10.01 27.07 8.23
N PHE A 70 -10.59 25.86 8.29
CA PHE A 70 -11.31 25.39 9.45
C PHE A 70 -10.38 25.30 10.68
N THR A 71 -9.18 24.74 10.54
CA THR A 71 -8.17 24.70 11.59
C THR A 71 -7.78 26.11 12.06
N LEU A 72 -7.52 27.03 11.13
CA LEU A 72 -7.18 28.42 11.45
C LEU A 72 -8.35 29.17 12.10
N VAL A 73 -9.59 28.95 11.66
CA VAL A 73 -10.80 29.54 12.26
C VAL A 73 -10.99 28.98 13.66
N VAL A 74 -10.82 27.68 13.88
CA VAL A 74 -10.88 27.06 15.22
C VAL A 74 -9.81 27.66 16.13
N PHE A 75 -8.56 27.75 15.68
CA PHE A 75 -7.48 28.37 16.46
C PHE A 75 -7.67 29.88 16.67
N ALA A 76 -8.22 30.61 15.71
CA ALA A 76 -8.55 32.02 15.84
C ALA A 76 -9.75 32.25 16.78
N PHE A 77 -10.74 31.36 16.78
CA PHE A 77 -11.86 31.39 17.70
C PHE A 77 -11.40 31.05 19.12
N LEU A 78 -10.52 30.04 19.28
CA LEU A 78 -9.85 29.73 20.55
C LEU A 78 -8.98 30.88 21.05
N GLY A 79 -8.16 31.48 20.17
CA GLY A 79 -7.31 32.62 20.51
C GLY A 79 -8.09 33.89 20.85
N GLY A 80 -9.13 34.19 20.07
CA GLY A 80 -10.05 35.30 20.31
C GLY A 80 -10.90 35.09 21.58
N PHE A 81 -11.34 33.86 21.84
CA PHE A 81 -12.04 33.48 23.06
C PHE A 81 -11.13 33.61 24.29
N LEU A 82 -9.88 33.17 24.21
CA LEU A 82 -8.90 33.36 25.29
C LEU A 82 -8.64 34.85 25.56
N ALA A 83 -8.46 35.66 24.50
CA ALA A 83 -8.26 37.11 24.64
C ALA A 83 -9.51 37.84 25.20
N PHE A 84 -10.71 37.41 24.81
CA PHE A 84 -11.98 37.97 25.28
C PHE A 84 -12.33 37.55 26.72
N ALA A 85 -12.11 36.28 27.07
CA ALA A 85 -12.39 35.72 28.39
C ALA A 85 -11.48 36.30 29.48
N ILE A 86 -10.24 36.69 29.12
CA ILE A 86 -9.31 37.36 30.04
C ILE A 86 -9.69 38.86 30.21
N GLY A 87 -10.36 39.46 29.23
CA GLY A 87 -10.53 40.91 29.13
C GLY A 87 -11.68 41.52 29.94
N LYS A 88 -12.86 40.88 30.05
CA LYS A 88 -14.03 41.52 30.69
C LYS A 88 -14.96 40.51 31.37
N ASN A 89 -15.07 40.62 32.71
CA ASN A 89 -16.01 39.93 33.60
C ASN A 89 -15.81 38.42 33.79
N LEU A 90 -14.73 38.10 34.52
CA LEU A 90 -14.31 36.75 34.90
C LEU A 90 -15.38 35.93 35.64
N ASP A 91 -16.28 36.53 36.42
CA ASP A 91 -17.22 35.76 37.26
C ASP A 91 -18.49 35.31 36.53
N ASP A 92 -19.07 36.14 35.67
CA ASP A 92 -20.25 35.78 34.87
C ASP A 92 -19.87 34.89 33.67
N ALA A 93 -18.69 35.14 33.09
CA ALA A 93 -18.12 34.28 32.04
C ALA A 93 -17.80 32.89 32.59
N LYS A 94 -17.29 32.76 33.82
CA LYS A 94 -16.97 31.46 34.44
C LYS A 94 -18.22 30.60 34.71
N LYS A 95 -19.35 31.20 35.08
CA LYS A 95 -20.62 30.47 35.26
C LYS A 95 -21.24 30.00 33.95
N LEU A 96 -21.32 30.88 32.95
CA LEU A 96 -21.84 30.53 31.62
C LEU A 96 -20.91 29.56 30.88
N ALA A 97 -19.59 29.76 31.00
CA ALA A 97 -18.59 28.84 30.45
C ALA A 97 -18.65 27.49 31.16
N SER A 98 -18.69 27.40 32.50
CA SER A 98 -18.83 26.09 33.17
C SER A 98 -20.09 25.33 32.76
N GLN A 99 -21.22 26.01 32.49
CA GLN A 99 -22.45 25.34 32.09
C GLN A 99 -22.50 24.95 30.60
N LEU A 100 -21.91 25.76 29.70
CA LEU A 100 -21.83 25.44 28.27
C LEU A 100 -20.68 24.45 27.95
N ILE A 101 -19.54 24.59 28.65
CA ILE A 101 -18.38 23.70 28.52
C ILE A 101 -18.75 22.30 29.01
N ASN A 102 -19.34 22.14 30.20
CA ASN A 102 -19.66 20.79 30.70
C ASN A 102 -20.69 20.06 29.83
N ARG A 103 -21.55 20.76 29.09
CA ARG A 103 -22.56 20.11 28.21
C ARG A 103 -22.07 19.85 26.78
N GLU A 104 -21.24 20.74 26.23
CA GLU A 104 -20.79 20.64 24.83
C GLU A 104 -19.44 19.90 24.72
N VAL A 105 -18.55 20.01 25.71
CA VAL A 105 -17.26 19.27 25.77
C VAL A 105 -17.49 17.79 26.02
N GLU A 106 -18.40 17.43 26.93
CA GLU A 106 -18.60 16.03 27.32
C GLU A 106 -19.25 15.19 26.22
N ASN A 107 -20.02 15.79 25.30
CA ASN A 107 -20.72 15.07 24.24
C ASN A 107 -20.09 15.21 22.84
N LYS A 108 -19.52 16.37 22.45
CA LYS A 108 -18.95 16.53 21.09
C LYS A 108 -17.44 16.39 21.01
N ILE A 109 -16.71 16.76 22.06
CA ILE A 109 -15.24 16.62 22.07
C ILE A 109 -14.88 15.17 22.40
N THR A 110 -15.63 14.50 23.28
CA THR A 110 -15.42 13.08 23.58
C THR A 110 -15.56 12.22 22.32
N ASP A 111 -16.63 12.40 21.53
CA ASP A 111 -16.86 11.59 20.33
C ASP A 111 -15.84 11.86 19.23
N LEU A 112 -15.47 13.13 19.00
CA LEU A 112 -14.48 13.48 17.98
C LEU A 112 -13.07 13.03 18.39
N VAL A 113 -12.65 13.30 19.63
CA VAL A 113 -11.34 12.87 20.14
C VAL A 113 -11.27 11.35 20.22
N GLN A 114 -12.33 10.67 20.64
CA GLN A 114 -12.38 9.21 20.69
C GLN A 114 -12.27 8.63 19.28
N SER A 115 -13.00 9.16 18.30
CA SER A 115 -12.92 8.68 16.91
C SER A 115 -11.55 8.91 16.27
N GLU A 116 -10.90 10.05 16.53
CA GLU A 116 -9.55 10.34 16.07
C GLU A 116 -8.50 9.46 16.78
N VAL A 117 -8.61 9.29 18.10
CA VAL A 117 -7.74 8.38 18.88
C VAL A 117 -7.89 6.94 18.39
N GLU A 118 -9.11 6.49 18.10
CA GLU A 118 -9.35 5.18 17.51
C GLU A 118 -8.78 5.05 16.09
N SER A 119 -8.89 6.11 15.28
CA SER A 119 -8.33 6.15 13.93
C SER A 119 -6.80 6.06 13.95
N VAL A 120 -6.16 6.83 14.83
CA VAL A 120 -4.71 6.79 15.07
C VAL A 120 -4.30 5.44 15.64
N LYS A 121 -5.03 4.90 16.61
CA LYS A 121 -4.77 3.57 17.18
C LYS A 121 -4.87 2.48 16.11
N ARG A 122 -5.89 2.52 15.25
CA ARG A 122 -6.04 1.60 14.11
C ARG A 122 -4.88 1.75 13.13
N SER A 123 -4.45 2.97 12.84
CA SER A 123 -3.33 3.26 11.92
C SER A 123 -1.99 2.79 12.50
N LEU A 124 -1.74 3.00 13.79
CA LEU A 124 -0.54 2.53 14.49
C LEU A 124 -0.53 1.01 14.65
N GLN A 125 -1.67 0.40 14.97
CA GLN A 125 -1.81 -1.05 14.97
C GLN A 125 -1.53 -1.63 13.59
N ARG A 126 -2.00 -0.95 12.54
CA ARG A 126 -1.76 -1.35 11.16
C ARG A 126 -0.27 -1.42 10.84
N GLU A 127 0.47 -0.36 11.10
CA GLU A 127 1.91 -0.33 10.84
C GLU A 127 2.69 -1.25 11.80
N ARG A 128 2.20 -1.47 13.03
CA ARG A 128 2.78 -2.45 13.95
C ARG A 128 2.70 -3.88 13.41
N VAL A 129 1.57 -4.27 12.82
CA VAL A 129 1.43 -5.60 12.19
C VAL A 129 2.50 -5.76 11.12
N ILE A 130 2.57 -4.83 10.16
CA ILE A 130 3.57 -4.82 9.07
C ILE A 130 5.00 -4.96 9.61
N GLY A 131 5.37 -4.17 10.62
CA GLY A 131 6.71 -4.23 11.21
C GLY A 131 7.02 -5.54 11.95
N SER A 132 6.00 -6.22 12.47
CA SER A 132 6.16 -7.49 13.18
C SER A 132 6.14 -8.73 12.27
N THR A 133 5.55 -8.59 11.07
CA THR A 133 5.35 -9.67 10.12
C THR A 133 6.68 -10.17 9.53
N VAL A 134 6.84 -11.49 9.52
CA VAL A 134 7.92 -12.19 8.82
C VAL A 134 7.46 -12.54 7.41
N VAL A 135 8.15 -12.02 6.40
CA VAL A 135 7.87 -12.32 5.00
C VAL A 135 8.97 -13.22 4.45
N ASP A 136 8.62 -14.40 3.96
CA ASP A 136 9.49 -15.21 3.12
C ASP A 136 9.30 -14.82 1.67
N TYR A 137 10.36 -14.40 1.00
CA TYR A 137 10.34 -14.08 -0.43
C TYR A 137 11.09 -15.17 -1.18
N TYR A 138 10.39 -16.01 -1.93
CA TYR A 138 10.96 -17.15 -2.64
C TYR A 138 10.98 -16.92 -4.14
N LEU A 139 12.20 -16.94 -4.70
CA LEU A 139 12.47 -16.89 -6.13
C LEU A 139 12.89 -18.28 -6.62
N PRO A 140 12.03 -19.04 -7.32
CA PRO A 140 12.33 -20.38 -7.84
C PRO A 140 13.27 -20.33 -9.06
N SER A 141 14.41 -19.68 -8.92
CA SER A 141 15.49 -19.59 -9.91
C SER A 141 16.83 -19.81 -9.23
N ASP A 142 17.83 -20.21 -10.01
CA ASP A 142 19.22 -20.33 -9.56
C ASP A 142 19.91 -18.97 -9.38
N ASP A 143 19.23 -17.89 -9.80
CA ASP A 143 19.64 -16.52 -9.57
C ASP A 143 19.73 -16.24 -8.06
N THR A 144 20.88 -15.73 -7.65
CA THR A 144 21.14 -15.31 -6.26
C THR A 144 20.88 -13.83 -6.05
N THR A 145 20.59 -13.10 -7.13
CA THR A 145 20.28 -11.68 -7.09
C THR A 145 18.90 -11.50 -6.48
N GLU A 146 18.85 -10.73 -5.41
CA GLU A 146 17.59 -10.37 -4.77
C GLU A 146 16.80 -9.40 -5.67
N PRO A 147 15.53 -9.72 -6.01
CA PRO A 147 14.68 -8.83 -6.80
C PRO A 147 14.42 -7.50 -6.09
N ASP A 148 14.25 -6.42 -6.87
CA ASP A 148 13.95 -5.10 -6.31
C ASP A 148 12.63 -5.08 -5.54
N ASP A 149 11.64 -5.87 -5.96
CA ASP A 149 10.39 -6.08 -5.24
C ASP A 149 10.60 -6.55 -3.79
N CYS A 150 11.59 -7.43 -3.56
CA CYS A 150 11.94 -7.89 -2.22
C CYS A 150 12.54 -6.75 -1.36
N LYS A 151 13.35 -5.87 -1.96
CA LYS A 151 13.90 -4.69 -1.29
C LYS A 151 12.82 -3.65 -0.98
N LEU A 152 11.83 -3.51 -1.86
CA LEU A 152 10.68 -2.63 -1.67
C LEU A 152 9.84 -3.04 -0.46
N LEU A 153 9.69 -4.33 -0.17
CA LEU A 153 9.03 -4.79 1.05
C LEU A 153 9.73 -4.28 2.31
N ARG A 154 11.07 -4.31 2.35
CA ARG A 154 11.83 -3.75 3.48
C ARG A 154 11.61 -2.25 3.60
N THR A 155 11.65 -1.55 2.47
CA THR A 155 11.42 -0.10 2.41
C THR A 155 10.00 0.27 2.85
N ARG A 156 9.00 -0.58 2.58
CA ARG A 156 7.62 -0.40 3.02
C ARG A 156 7.44 -0.52 4.54
N GLY A 157 8.38 -1.13 5.25
CA GLY A 157 8.33 -1.26 6.71
C GLY A 157 8.31 -2.71 7.22
N PHE A 158 8.36 -3.71 6.35
CA PHE A 158 8.53 -5.10 6.79
C PHE A 158 9.95 -5.31 7.32
N ALA A 159 10.10 -5.37 8.64
CA ALA A 159 11.42 -5.47 9.27
C ALA A 159 12.11 -6.82 9.02
N LYS A 160 11.33 -7.89 8.75
CA LYS A 160 11.83 -9.27 8.65
C LYS A 160 11.47 -9.89 7.30
N VAL A 161 12.19 -9.49 6.25
CA VAL A 161 12.06 -10.08 4.90
C VAL A 161 13.21 -11.06 4.62
N ARG A 162 12.90 -12.35 4.54
CA ARG A 162 13.85 -13.45 4.28
C ARG A 162 13.82 -13.86 2.82
N PHE A 163 14.89 -13.53 2.09
CA PHE A 163 15.03 -13.94 0.68
C PHE A 163 15.53 -15.38 0.57
N CYS A 164 14.81 -16.18 -0.22
CA CYS A 164 15.08 -17.58 -0.52
C CYS A 164 15.11 -17.77 -2.04
N ASN A 165 15.87 -18.75 -2.52
CA ASN A 165 15.92 -19.09 -3.94
C ASN A 165 16.04 -20.60 -4.17
N GLN A 166 16.20 -21.06 -5.41
CA GLN A 166 16.27 -22.49 -5.72
C GLN A 166 17.40 -23.22 -4.96
N LYS A 167 18.55 -22.55 -4.77
CA LYS A 167 19.71 -23.09 -4.03
C LYS A 167 19.48 -23.08 -2.52
N ARG A 168 18.73 -22.09 -2.03
CA ARG A 168 18.36 -21.93 -0.62
C ARG A 168 16.85 -21.90 -0.49
N LYS A 169 16.23 -23.08 -0.64
CA LYS A 169 14.78 -23.24 -0.54
C LYS A 169 14.26 -22.78 0.81
N PRO A 170 13.01 -22.28 0.87
CA PRO A 170 12.35 -21.96 2.13
C PRO A 170 12.27 -23.20 3.02
N LYS A 171 12.43 -23.01 4.33
CA LYS A 171 12.44 -24.09 5.33
C LYS A 171 11.44 -23.77 6.42
N LYS A 172 10.84 -24.81 7.03
CA LYS A 172 9.96 -24.64 8.18
C LYS A 172 10.74 -24.11 9.41
N PRO A 173 10.11 -23.28 10.25
CA PRO A 173 8.80 -22.66 10.05
C PRO A 173 8.86 -21.54 9.01
N LEU A 174 7.83 -21.48 8.16
CA LEU A 174 7.65 -20.36 7.24
C LEU A 174 7.28 -19.09 8.00
N GLY A 175 7.42 -17.96 7.32
CA GLY A 175 6.95 -16.67 7.78
C GLY A 175 5.42 -16.61 7.80
N ASP A 176 4.92 -15.46 8.20
CA ASP A 176 3.50 -15.13 8.20
C ASP A 176 2.97 -15.01 6.76
N VAL A 177 3.81 -14.52 5.86
CA VAL A 177 3.51 -14.38 4.43
C VAL A 177 4.63 -15.03 3.62
N LEU A 178 4.27 -15.88 2.66
CA LEU A 178 5.20 -16.43 1.68
C LEU A 178 4.87 -15.85 0.30
N VAL A 179 5.83 -15.13 -0.30
CA VAL A 179 5.75 -14.65 -1.68
C VAL A 179 6.44 -15.68 -2.58
N LEU A 180 5.69 -16.28 -3.50
CA LEU A 180 6.22 -17.08 -4.61
C LEU A 180 6.36 -16.18 -5.84
N ASP A 181 7.59 -15.83 -6.21
CA ASP A 181 7.87 -14.93 -7.32
C ASP A 181 8.15 -15.68 -8.62
N LEU A 182 7.11 -15.87 -9.44
CA LEU A 182 7.22 -16.49 -10.75
C LEU A 182 7.60 -15.48 -11.85
N ILE A 183 7.41 -14.18 -11.62
CA ILE A 183 7.73 -13.13 -12.60
C ILE A 183 9.24 -12.95 -12.73
N ASN A 184 9.95 -12.65 -11.63
CA ASN A 184 11.39 -12.42 -11.71
C ASN A 184 12.17 -13.73 -11.87
N SER A 185 11.53 -14.90 -11.64
CA SER A 185 12.17 -16.20 -11.83
C SER A 185 12.56 -16.50 -13.28
N LYS A 186 11.87 -15.85 -14.25
CA LYS A 186 11.96 -16.14 -15.69
C LYS A 186 11.62 -17.59 -16.07
N LEU A 187 11.06 -18.38 -15.16
CA LEU A 187 10.67 -19.78 -15.43
C LEU A 187 9.62 -19.93 -16.52
N LEU A 188 8.79 -18.90 -16.69
CA LEU A 188 7.65 -18.90 -17.60
C LEU A 188 7.97 -18.25 -18.96
N GLU A 189 9.24 -17.95 -19.21
CA GLU A 189 9.74 -17.31 -20.43
C GLU A 189 11.04 -17.97 -20.91
N GLY A 190 11.52 -17.61 -22.12
CA GLY A 190 12.82 -18.03 -22.64
C GLY A 190 12.80 -19.26 -23.57
N GLN A 191 13.98 -19.90 -23.67
CA GLN A 191 14.29 -20.94 -24.67
C GLN A 191 13.36 -22.16 -24.59
N ASP A 192 12.86 -22.48 -23.39
CA ASP A 192 11.95 -23.60 -23.15
C ASP A 192 10.63 -23.51 -23.94
N PHE A 193 10.30 -22.34 -24.47
CA PHE A 193 9.05 -22.07 -25.18
C PHE A 193 9.25 -21.80 -26.68
N ILE A 194 10.49 -21.75 -27.16
CA ILE A 194 10.77 -21.48 -28.57
C ILE A 194 10.38 -22.68 -29.43
N GLY A 195 9.66 -22.42 -30.53
CA GLY A 195 9.21 -23.45 -31.47
C GLY A 195 7.99 -24.25 -31.03
N LEU A 196 7.46 -23.98 -29.83
CA LEU A 196 6.17 -24.52 -29.40
C LEU A 196 5.03 -23.73 -30.03
N SER A 197 3.91 -24.42 -30.31
CA SER A 197 2.65 -23.73 -30.58
C SER A 197 2.16 -22.99 -29.33
N ASP A 198 1.29 -21.99 -29.51
CA ASP A 198 0.75 -21.22 -28.38
C ASP A 198 0.11 -22.11 -27.31
N LYS A 199 -0.63 -23.14 -27.73
CA LYS A 199 -1.31 -24.09 -26.84
C LYS A 199 -0.31 -24.97 -26.07
N GLU A 200 0.76 -25.41 -26.71
CA GLU A 200 1.81 -26.20 -26.04
C GLU A 200 2.60 -25.34 -25.06
N ALA A 201 2.91 -24.10 -25.43
CA ALA A 201 3.57 -23.15 -24.54
C ALA A 201 2.71 -22.82 -23.32
N GLU A 202 1.40 -22.63 -23.49
CA GLU A 202 0.44 -22.41 -22.40
C GLU A 202 0.40 -23.62 -21.44
N ASN A 203 0.23 -24.83 -21.97
CA ASN A 203 0.22 -26.04 -21.15
C ASN A 203 1.54 -26.24 -20.39
N LYS A 204 2.68 -25.92 -21.01
CA LYS A 204 4.00 -26.00 -20.37
C LYS A 204 4.16 -24.96 -19.27
N ARG A 205 3.63 -23.74 -19.43
CA ARG A 205 3.61 -22.73 -18.36
C ARG A 205 2.74 -23.18 -17.20
N GLU A 206 1.56 -23.72 -17.47
CA GLU A 206 0.65 -24.30 -16.47
C GLU A 206 1.35 -25.40 -15.65
N GLU A 207 2.04 -26.32 -16.32
CA GLU A 207 2.82 -27.38 -15.67
C GLU A 207 3.93 -26.82 -14.78
N LYS A 208 4.69 -25.81 -15.25
CA LYS A 208 5.74 -25.19 -14.45
C LYS A 208 5.17 -24.47 -13.22
N VAL A 209 4.08 -23.74 -13.36
CA VAL A 209 3.37 -23.10 -12.23
C VAL A 209 2.97 -24.16 -11.21
N LYS A 210 2.38 -25.26 -11.69
CA LYS A 210 2.00 -26.41 -10.86
C LYS A 210 3.16 -26.98 -10.05
N ILE A 211 4.30 -27.24 -10.69
CA ILE A 211 5.48 -27.79 -10.03
C ILE A 211 5.94 -26.89 -8.87
N GLN A 212 5.95 -25.57 -9.07
CA GLN A 212 6.38 -24.63 -8.03
C GLN A 212 5.40 -24.53 -6.87
N ILE A 213 4.10 -24.51 -7.18
CA ILE A 213 3.04 -24.53 -6.18
C ILE A 213 3.15 -25.82 -5.35
N ASP A 214 3.18 -26.98 -6.00
CA ASP A 214 3.24 -28.30 -5.34
C ASP A 214 4.51 -28.48 -4.48
N ALA A 215 5.61 -27.81 -4.82
CA ALA A 215 6.82 -27.80 -4.00
C ALA A 215 6.67 -27.01 -2.68
N ILE A 216 5.77 -26.03 -2.65
CA ILE A 216 5.58 -25.12 -1.51
C ILE A 216 4.46 -25.57 -0.58
N LEU A 217 3.37 -26.14 -1.12
CA LEU A 217 2.21 -26.53 -0.30
C LEU A 217 2.58 -27.37 0.94
N PRO A 218 3.52 -28.33 0.89
CA PRO A 218 3.91 -29.12 2.07
C PRO A 218 4.59 -28.29 3.18
N LEU A 219 5.13 -27.12 2.83
CA LEU A 219 5.80 -26.21 3.74
C LEU A 219 4.82 -25.27 4.46
N MET A 220 3.64 -25.06 3.89
CA MET A 220 2.63 -24.13 4.37
C MET A 220 2.01 -24.56 5.70
N GLU A 221 1.75 -23.59 6.57
CA GLU A 221 0.94 -23.71 7.77
C GLU A 221 -0.37 -22.94 7.56
N LYS A 222 -1.44 -23.28 8.30
CA LYS A 222 -2.75 -22.60 8.14
C LYS A 222 -2.69 -21.09 8.38
N THR A 223 -1.75 -20.65 9.21
CA THR A 223 -1.54 -19.25 9.57
C THR A 223 -0.65 -18.49 8.60
N THR A 224 -0.06 -19.17 7.61
CA THR A 224 0.77 -18.53 6.57
C THR A 224 -0.09 -18.23 5.34
N VAL A 225 0.00 -17.00 4.84
CA VAL A 225 -0.69 -16.59 3.60
C VAL A 225 0.26 -16.73 2.41
N LEU A 226 -0.20 -17.37 1.33
CA LEU A 226 0.56 -17.54 0.09
C LEU A 226 0.24 -16.43 -0.93
N VAL A 227 1.22 -15.61 -1.26
CA VAL A 227 1.11 -14.60 -2.33
C VAL A 227 1.83 -15.13 -3.57
N ILE A 228 1.08 -15.35 -4.66
CA ILE A 228 1.62 -15.90 -5.91
C ILE A 228 1.84 -14.75 -6.89
N TYR A 229 3.07 -14.30 -7.03
CA TYR A 229 3.43 -13.20 -7.93
C TYR A 229 3.71 -13.75 -9.34
N VAL A 230 2.72 -13.63 -10.22
CA VAL A 230 2.70 -14.26 -11.53
C VAL A 230 1.97 -13.39 -12.56
N LYS A 231 2.47 -13.39 -13.80
CA LYS A 231 1.81 -12.68 -14.91
C LYS A 231 0.94 -13.65 -15.71
N GLY A 232 -0.34 -13.34 -15.80
CA GLY A 232 -1.33 -14.17 -16.50
C GLY A 232 -2.27 -14.88 -15.54
N ARG A 233 -3.17 -15.71 -16.08
CA ARG A 233 -4.12 -16.51 -15.33
C ARG A 233 -3.81 -17.98 -15.57
N PHE A 234 -3.75 -18.76 -14.49
CA PHE A 234 -3.38 -20.17 -14.51
C PHE A 234 -4.46 -20.99 -13.84
N ARG A 235 -4.90 -22.07 -14.49
CA ARG A 235 -5.97 -22.93 -13.98
C ARG A 235 -5.58 -23.58 -12.66
N GLU A 236 -4.31 -23.89 -12.46
CA GLU A 236 -3.78 -24.45 -11.23
C GLU A 236 -3.98 -23.51 -10.05
N ILE A 237 -3.82 -22.19 -10.25
CA ILE A 237 -4.09 -21.20 -9.20
C ILE A 237 -5.59 -21.12 -8.92
N ASP A 238 -6.43 -21.09 -9.96
CA ASP A 238 -7.89 -21.07 -9.79
C ASP A 238 -8.41 -22.32 -9.04
N ASN A 239 -7.73 -23.46 -9.20
CA ASN A 239 -8.08 -24.73 -8.57
C ASN A 239 -7.50 -24.91 -7.16
N LEU A 240 -6.66 -23.98 -6.67
CA LEU A 240 -6.05 -24.11 -5.34
C LEU A 240 -7.09 -24.20 -4.22
N ALA A 241 -8.20 -23.46 -4.33
CA ALA A 241 -9.27 -23.47 -3.32
C ALA A 241 -9.85 -24.88 -3.07
N ALA A 242 -9.80 -25.78 -4.05
CA ALA A 242 -10.25 -27.16 -3.89
C ALA A 242 -9.21 -28.07 -3.22
N ARG A 243 -7.95 -27.61 -3.10
CA ARG A 243 -6.79 -28.40 -2.66
C ARG A 243 -6.27 -27.98 -1.29
N VAL A 244 -6.52 -26.75 -0.86
CA VAL A 244 -5.89 -26.15 0.33
C VAL A 244 -6.91 -25.47 1.24
N ASP A 245 -6.60 -25.46 2.53
CA ASP A 245 -7.40 -24.83 3.60
C ASP A 245 -6.63 -23.67 4.25
N TYR A 246 -5.95 -22.87 3.43
CA TYR A 246 -5.23 -21.66 3.84
C TYR A 246 -5.40 -20.56 2.80
N TYR A 247 -5.15 -19.32 3.21
CA TYR A 247 -5.31 -18.15 2.37
C TYR A 247 -4.21 -18.08 1.30
N TYR A 248 -4.63 -17.80 0.08
CA TYR A 248 -3.73 -17.51 -1.02
C TYR A 248 -4.29 -16.40 -1.91
N VAL A 249 -3.41 -15.69 -2.61
CA VAL A 249 -3.79 -14.60 -3.51
C VAL A 249 -2.79 -14.47 -4.66
N PRO A 250 -3.25 -14.50 -5.92
CA PRO A 250 -2.39 -14.17 -7.05
C PRO A 250 -2.24 -12.66 -7.22
N VAL A 251 -1.06 -12.22 -7.63
CA VAL A 251 -0.76 -10.81 -7.94
C VAL A 251 0.11 -10.73 -9.19
N ASN A 252 -0.12 -9.74 -10.04
CA ASN A 252 0.46 -9.66 -11.38
C ASN A 252 1.25 -8.36 -11.66
N ALA A 253 1.37 -7.48 -10.66
CA ALA A 253 2.05 -6.20 -10.80
C ALA A 253 2.87 -5.85 -9.54
N PRO A 254 4.05 -5.22 -9.69
CA PRO A 254 4.90 -4.81 -8.56
C PRO A 254 4.19 -3.95 -7.51
N ILE A 255 3.41 -2.96 -7.97
CA ILE A 255 2.70 -2.03 -7.06
C ILE A 255 1.66 -2.79 -6.24
N SER A 256 0.89 -3.65 -6.91
CA SER A 256 -0.12 -4.48 -6.25
C SER A 256 0.51 -5.49 -5.29
N LEU A 257 1.72 -5.99 -5.57
CA LEU A 257 2.42 -6.93 -4.70
C LEU A 257 2.64 -6.33 -3.30
N MET A 258 3.05 -5.07 -3.20
CA MET A 258 3.27 -4.41 -1.91
C MET A 258 1.98 -4.31 -1.09
N GLY A 259 0.87 -3.89 -1.73
CA GLY A 259 -0.43 -3.78 -1.08
C GLY A 259 -0.95 -5.15 -0.63
N ILE A 260 -0.88 -6.15 -1.50
CA ILE A 260 -1.34 -7.51 -1.22
C ILE A 260 -0.51 -8.18 -0.11
N VAL A 261 0.80 -7.97 -0.05
CA VAL A 261 1.62 -8.50 1.05
C VAL A 261 1.27 -7.82 2.38
N ALA A 262 0.94 -6.52 2.38
CA ALA A 262 0.42 -5.83 3.56
C ALA A 262 -0.96 -6.37 3.99
N ASP A 263 -1.88 -6.56 3.06
CA ASP A 263 -3.20 -7.15 3.35
C ASP A 263 -3.05 -8.58 3.89
N SER A 264 -2.17 -9.38 3.28
CA SER A 264 -1.84 -10.74 3.71
C SER A 264 -1.25 -10.77 5.13
N ALA A 265 -0.47 -9.77 5.51
CA ALA A 265 0.07 -9.64 6.85
C ALA A 265 -1.04 -9.47 7.90
N TYR A 266 -2.10 -8.73 7.59
CA TYR A 266 -3.27 -8.60 8.48
C TYR A 266 -4.04 -9.89 8.62
N VAL A 267 -4.25 -10.62 7.52
CA VAL A 267 -4.91 -11.93 7.53
C VAL A 267 -4.12 -12.91 8.38
N ALA A 268 -2.80 -13.02 8.15
CA ALA A 268 -1.92 -13.89 8.94
C ALA A 268 -1.91 -13.52 10.43
N TYR A 269 -1.94 -12.23 10.75
CA TYR A 269 -2.03 -11.76 12.14
C TYR A 269 -3.36 -12.11 12.79
N GLY A 270 -4.47 -11.98 12.06
CA GLY A 270 -5.82 -12.34 12.54
C GLY A 270 -5.96 -13.83 12.86
N GLU A 271 -5.45 -14.71 11.99
CA GLU A 271 -5.49 -16.17 12.18
C GLU A 271 -4.65 -16.68 13.36
N LYS A 272 -3.75 -15.84 13.91
CA LYS A 272 -2.89 -16.20 15.04
C LYS A 272 -3.47 -15.82 16.41
N GLN A 273 -4.54 -15.03 16.45
CA GLN A 273 -5.22 -14.64 17.69
C GLN A 273 -6.27 -15.67 18.10
#